data_AF-A0A7G9RIX6-F1
#
_entry.id   AF-A0A7G9RIX6-F1
#
_cell.length_a   1.000
_cell.length_b   1.000
_cell.length_c   1.000
_cell.angle_alpha   90.00
_cell.angle_beta   90.00
_cell.angle_gamma   90.00
#
_symmetry.space_group_name_H-M   'P 1'
#
loop_
_entity.id
_entity.type
_entity.pdbx_description
1 polymer ?
#
loop_
_entity_poly.entity_id
_entity_poly.type
_entity_poly.pdbx_seq_one_letter_code
_entity_poly.pdbx_strand_id
1 'polypeptide(L)' 'METDEHPIVAMFRKRAEVLEARHAQRDPSEAISRLAIWISLNIDKLSSEDINELTDIGGLLLREQIRRSMIWRVK' A
#
# COMPACT_ATOMS: atom_id res chain seq x y z
N MET A 1 -24.26 -14.04 3.41
CA MET A 1 -23.30 -13.88 4.51
C MET A 1 -22.77 -12.47 4.37
N GLU A 2 -23.38 -11.54 5.11
CA GLU A 2 -22.95 -10.14 5.12
C GLU A 2 -21.71 -10.09 6.02
N THR A 3 -20.54 -10.03 5.40
CA THR A 3 -19.31 -9.79 6.14
C THR A 3 -19.40 -8.35 6.63
N ASP A 4 -19.46 -8.15 7.95
CA ASP A 4 -19.37 -6.85 8.61
C ASP A 4 -17.95 -6.29 8.38
N GLU A 5 -17.67 -5.95 7.13
CA GLU A 5 -16.38 -5.49 6.67
C GLU A 5 -16.27 -4.01 7.05
N HIS A 6 -15.17 -3.68 7.73
CA HIS A 6 -14.86 -2.30 8.09
C HIS A 6 -15.01 -1.39 6.84
N PRO A 7 -15.77 -0.28 6.90
CA PRO A 7 -16.12 0.51 5.71
C PRO A 7 -14.94 0.95 4.86
N ILE A 8 -13.81 1.27 5.49
CA ILE A 8 -12.57 1.64 4.79
C ILE A 8 -11.97 0.45 4.01
N VAL A 9 -12.07 -0.77 4.53
CA VAL A 9 -11.63 -1.98 3.84
C VAL A 9 -12.52 -2.25 2.61
N ALA A 10 -13.83 -2.02 2.73
CA ALA A 10 -14.74 -2.11 1.59
C ALA A 10 -14.39 -1.07 0.50
N MET A 11 -13.98 0.14 0.89
CA MET A 11 -13.48 1.14 -0.05
C MET A 11 -12.17 0.71 -0.72
N PHE A 12 -11.23 0.12 0.04
CA PHE A 12 -9.99 -0.43 -0.52
C PHE A 12 -10.29 -1.53 -1.55
N ARG A 13 -11.23 -2.44 -1.26
CA ARG A 13 -11.65 -3.48 -2.21
C ARG A 13 -12.16 -2.87 -3.51
N LYS A 14 -13.13 -1.94 -3.43
CA LYS A 14 -13.67 -1.26 -4.62
C LYS A 14 -12.58 -0.56 -5.41
N ARG A 15 -11.60 0.06 -4.72
CA ARG A 15 -10.50 0.75 -5.41
C ARG A 15 -9.53 -0.22 -6.07
N ALA A 16 -9.26 -1.35 -5.45
CA ALA A 16 -8.43 -2.42 -6.01
C ALA A 16 -9.07 -2.99 -7.29
N GLU A 17 -10.38 -3.26 -7.28
CA GLU A 17 -11.13 -3.71 -8.47
C GLU A 17 -10.99 -2.72 -9.64
N VAL A 18 -11.10 -1.42 -9.36
CA VAL A 18 -10.91 -0.37 -10.38
C VAL A 18 -9.48 -0.32 -10.91
N LEU A 19 -8.47 -0.52 -10.06
CA LEU A 19 -7.06 -0.52 -10.46
C LEU A 19 -6.73 -1.74 -11.33
N GLU A 20 -7.22 -2.92 -10.96
CA GLU A 20 -7.10 -4.15 -11.76
C GLU A 20 -7.74 -3.97 -13.14
N ALA A 21 -8.95 -3.41 -13.20
CA ALA A 21 -9.67 -3.17 -14.46
C ALA A 21 -8.94 -2.18 -15.39
N ARG A 22 -8.10 -1.30 -14.84
CA ARG A 22 -7.31 -0.31 -15.62
C ARG A 22 -5.97 -0.84 -16.09
N HIS A 23 -5.62 -2.10 -15.80
CA HIS A 23 -4.25 -2.63 -15.91
C HIS A 23 -3.22 -1.70 -15.24
N ALA A 24 -3.65 -0.93 -14.23
CA ALA A 24 -2.77 0.01 -13.55
C ALA A 24 -1.74 -0.81 -12.77
N GLN A 25 -0.52 -0.81 -13.33
CA GLN A 25 0.73 -1.44 -12.89
C GLN A 25 0.62 -2.44 -11.74
N ARG A 26 0.92 -3.69 -12.07
CA ARG A 26 1.04 -4.83 -11.14
C ARG A 26 2.29 -4.78 -10.26
N ASP A 27 3.10 -3.73 -10.32
CA ASP A 27 4.37 -3.67 -9.59
C ASP A 27 4.15 -3.12 -8.17
N PRO A 28 4.30 -3.95 -7.12
CA PRO A 28 4.16 -3.51 -5.74
C PRO A 28 5.16 -2.41 -5.37
N SER A 29 6.30 -2.33 -6.05
CA SER A 29 7.31 -1.30 -5.79
C SER A 29 6.80 0.10 -6.10
N GLU A 30 5.95 0.22 -7.12
CA GLU A 30 5.34 1.49 -7.49
C GLU A 30 4.34 1.97 -6.45
N ALA A 31 3.60 1.05 -5.80
CA ALA A 31 2.70 1.42 -4.71
C ALA A 31 3.47 2.00 -3.51
N ILE A 32 4.62 1.42 -3.17
CA ILE A 32 5.50 1.92 -2.10
C ILE A 32 6.06 3.30 -2.46
N SER A 33 6.56 3.47 -3.69
CA SER A 33 7.08 4.76 -4.16
C SER A 33 5.98 5.83 -4.16
N ARG A 34 4.77 5.49 -4.61
CA ARG A 34 3.63 6.42 -4.59
C ARG A 34 3.22 6.83 -3.18
N LEU A 35 3.25 5.90 -2.22
CA LEU A 35 3.00 6.21 -0.81
C LEU A 35 4.07 7.15 -0.26
N ALA A 36 5.35 6.85 -0.49
CA ALA A 36 6.47 7.69 -0.03
C ALA A 36 6.40 9.13 -0.60
N ILE A 37 6.13 9.25 -1.91
CA ILE A 37 5.94 10.55 -2.57
C ILE A 37 4.75 11.30 -1.95
N TRP A 38 3.62 10.62 -1.75
CA TRP A 38 2.42 11.25 -1.18
C TRP A 38 2.67 11.75 0.24
N ILE A 39 3.35 10.96 1.09
CA ILE A 39 3.74 11.38 2.44
C ILE A 39 4.64 12.62 2.35
N SER A 40 5.68 12.59 1.51
CA SER A 40 6.60 13.71 1.35
C SER A 40 5.91 14.99 0.88
N LEU A 41 4.90 14.89 0.02
CA LEU A 41 4.14 16.04 -0.49
C LEU A 41 3.11 16.59 0.51
N ASN A 42 2.72 15.80 1.51
CA ASN A 42 1.70 16.18 2.49
C ASN A 42 2.25 16.25 3.92
N ILE A 43 3.57 16.19 4.10
CA ILE A 43 4.22 16.08 5.41
C ILE A 43 3.81 17.20 6.37
N ASP A 44 3.62 18.42 5.86
CA ASP A 44 3.20 19.58 6.65
C ASP A 44 1.75 19.49 7.17
N LYS A 45 0.94 18.59 6.61
CA LYS A 45 -0.46 18.37 6.97
C LYS A 45 -0.66 17.13 7.84
N LEU A 46 0.39 16.34 8.04
CA LEU A 46 0.35 15.10 8.81
C LEU A 46 0.86 15.38 10.21
N SER A 47 0.20 14.80 11.21
CA SER A 47 0.76 14.78 12.56
C SER A 47 1.95 13.82 12.63
N SER A 48 2.78 13.96 13.67
CA SER A 48 3.86 13.00 13.93
C SER A 48 3.35 11.57 14.09
N GLU A 49 2.14 11.39 14.63
CA GLU A 49 1.51 10.07 14.76
C GLU A 49 1.11 9.50 13.40
N ASP A 50 0.51 10.32 12.52
CA ASP A 50 0.17 9.91 11.15
C ASP A 50 1.41 9.51 10.36
N ILE A 51 2.50 10.27 10.49
CA ILE A 51 3.77 9.96 9.83
C ILE A 51 4.32 8.62 10.31
N ASN A 52 4.27 8.35 11.61
CA ASN A 52 4.74 7.08 12.17
C ASN A 52 3.92 5.91 11.64
N GLU A 53 2.59 5.98 11.72
CA GLU A 53 1.70 4.90 11.27
C GLU A 53 1.85 4.65 9.75
N LEU A 54 1.90 5.70 8.94
CA LEU A 54 2.10 5.56 7.49
C LEU A 54 3.48 5.00 7.13
N THR A 55 4.51 5.34 7.92
CA THR A 55 5.87 4.80 7.74
C THR A 55 5.91 3.31 8.12
N ASP A 56 5.22 2.90 9.19
CA ASP A 56 5.11 1.50 9.58
C ASP A 56 4.38 0.67 8.51
N ILE A 57 3.27 1.19 7.97
CA ILE A 57 2.56 0.56 6.85
C ILE A 57 3.49 0.42 5.63
N GLY A 58 4.23 1.48 5.27
CA GLY A 58 5.19 1.45 4.17
C GLY A 58 6.32 0.42 4.39
N GLY A 59 6.83 0.32 5.61
CA GLY A 59 7.85 -0.65 6.02
C GLY A 59 7.36 -2.10 5.91
N LEU A 60 6.12 -2.37 6.31
CA LEU A 60 5.50 -3.70 6.17
C LEU A 60 5.36 -4.11 4.69
N LEU A 61 4.92 -3.19 3.83
CA LEU A 61 4.82 -3.41 2.39
C LEU A 61 6.19 -3.71 1.76
N LEU A 62 7.21 -2.91 2.12
CA LEU A 62 8.57 -3.10 1.62
C LEU A 62 9.18 -4.43 2.07
N ARG A 63 8.99 -4.79 3.35
CA ARG A 63 9.45 -6.08 3.90
C ARG A 63 8.85 -7.26 3.12
N GLU A 64 7.55 -7.21 2.84
CA GLU A 64 6.87 -8.26 2.09
C GLU A 64 7.34 -8.34 0.63
N GLN A 65 7.56 -7.19 -0.02
CA GLN A 65 8.14 -7.16 -1.37
C GLN A 65 9.53 -7.78 -1.40
N ILE A 66 10.40 -7.38 -0.47
CA ILE A 66 11.77 -7.94 -0.36
C ILE A 66 11.69 -9.46 -0.18
N ARG A 67 10.85 -9.94 0.75
CA ARG A 67 10.64 -11.37 0.99
C ARG A 67 10.22 -12.12 -0.28
N ARG A 68 9.27 -11.57 -1.05
CA ARG A 68 8.82 -12.16 -2.32
C ARG A 68 9.92 -12.17 -3.39
N SER A 69 10.71 -11.11 -3.47
CA SER A 69 11.82 -11.00 -4.43
C SER A 69 12.96 -11.98 -4.14
N MET A 70 13.20 -12.29 -2.85
CA MET A 70 14.19 -13.29 -2.45
C MET A 70 13.73 -14.71 -2.78
N ILE A 71 12.44 -15.03 -2.58
CA ILE A 71 11.87 -16.34 -2.95
C ILE A 71 12.00 -16.59 -4.46
N TRP A 72 11.86 -15.55 -5.29
CA TRP A 72 12.00 -15.66 -6.74
C TRP A 72 13.45 -15.85 -7.24
N ARG A 73 14.46 -15.51 -6.44
CA ARG A 73 15.89 -15.65 -6.80
C ARG A 73 16.48 -17.04 -6.50
N VAL A 74 15.72 -17.92 -5.85
CA VAL A 74 16.18 -19.25 -5.40
C VAL A 74 15.57 -20.38 -6.26
N LYS A 75 14.92 -20.04 -7.38
CA LYS A 75 14.33 -21.00 -8.32
C LYS A 75 14.85 -20.77 -9.72
#